data_AF-A0A013S512-F1
#
_entry.id   AF-A0A013S512-F1
#
_cell.length_a   1.000
_cell.length_b   1.000
_cell.length_c   1.000
_cell.angle_alpha   90.00
_cell.angle_beta   90.00
_cell.angle_gamma   90.00
#
_symmetry.space_group_name_H-M   'P 1'
#
loop_
_entity.id
_entity.type
_entity.pdbx_description
1 polymer ?
#
loop_
_entity_poly.entity_id
_entity_poly.type
_entity_poly.pdbx_seq_one_letter_code
_entity_poly.pdbx_strand_id
1 'polypeptide(L)'
;MLYDVAIIGGSYAGLSAAMPLARARRNIAIIDAGQRRNRFAENSHGFLTQDGTQASEIIEIAKKQLEAYSTVHWQNGGVKKNRKNR
;
A
#
# COMPACT_ATOMS: atom_id res chain seq x y z
N MET A 1 -19.60 -0.14 2.28
CA MET A 1 -19.11 -0.86 1.09
C MET A 1 -18.49 -2.17 1.56
N LEU A 2 -18.69 -3.25 0.80
CA LEU A 2 -18.02 -4.53 1.05
C LEU A 2 -16.74 -4.56 0.20
N TYR A 3 -15.60 -4.81 0.84
CA TYR A 3 -14.33 -5.01 0.17
C TYR A 3 -14.04 -6.50 0.03
N ASP A 4 -13.45 -6.90 -1.09
CA ASP A 4 -12.93 -8.25 -1.27
C ASP A 4 -11.71 -8.47 -0.37
N VAL A 5 -10.85 -7.45 -0.26
CA VAL A 5 -9.60 -7.49 0.52
C VAL A 5 -9.38 -6.15 1.24
N ALA A 6 -9.02 -6.23 2.53
CA ALA A 6 -8.48 -5.11 3.28
C ALA A 6 -6.98 -5.32 3.50
N ILE A 7 -6.16 -4.39 3.03
CA ILE A 7 -4.70 -4.37 3.17
C ILE A 7 -4.36 -3.37 4.27
N ILE A 8 -3.74 -3.84 5.35
CA ILE A 8 -3.33 -3.00 6.48
C ILE A 8 -1.84 -2.71 6.33
N GLY A 9 -1.52 -1.47 5.97
CA GLY A 9 -0.17 -0.97 5.68
C GLY A 9 0.00 -0.56 4.22
N GLY A 10 0.28 0.72 3.97
CA GLY A 10 0.47 1.31 2.64
C GLY A 10 1.94 1.57 2.30
N SER A 11 2.82 0.62 2.65
CA SER A 11 4.25 0.63 2.29
C SER A 11 4.55 -0.50 1.30
N TYR A 12 5.83 -0.80 1.03
CA TYR A 12 6.27 -1.70 -0.04
C TYR A 12 5.48 -3.01 -0.14
N ALA A 13 5.35 -3.72 0.99
CA ALA A 13 4.65 -5.01 1.01
C ALA A 13 3.15 -4.87 0.66
N GLY A 14 2.46 -3.89 1.25
CA GLY A 14 1.04 -3.67 1.00
C GLY A 14 0.75 -3.20 -0.41
N LEU A 15 1.59 -2.31 -0.95
CA LEU A 15 1.48 -1.82 -2.33
C LEU A 15 1.76 -2.93 -3.35
N SER A 16 2.78 -3.76 -3.08
CA SER A 16 3.09 -4.94 -3.89
C SER A 16 1.95 -5.96 -3.89
N ALA A 17 1.31 -6.20 -2.74
CA ALA A 17 0.13 -7.06 -2.64
C ALA A 17 -1.12 -6.45 -3.31
N ALA A 18 -1.29 -5.14 -3.24
CA ALA A 18 -2.43 -4.42 -3.82
C ALA A 18 -2.43 -4.48 -5.35
N MET A 19 -1.27 -4.35 -5.99
CA MET A 19 -1.17 -4.26 -7.45
C MET A 19 -1.81 -5.43 -8.21
N PRO A 20 -1.50 -6.72 -7.93
CA PRO A 20 -2.15 -7.83 -8.60
C PRO A 20 -3.65 -7.89 -8.30
N LEU A 21 -4.10 -7.52 -7.09
CA LEU A 21 -5.52 -7.48 -6.74
C LEU A 21 -6.29 -6.40 -7.51
N ALA A 22 -5.70 -5.20 -7.66
CA ALA A 22 -6.23 -4.11 -8.46
C ALA A 22 -6.36 -4.51 -9.94
N ARG A 23 -5.32 -5.18 -10.49
CA ARG A 23 -5.36 -5.74 -11.85
C ARG A 23 -6.39 -6.84 -12.03
N ALA A 24 -6.68 -7.59 -10.97
CA ALA A 24 -7.76 -8.58 -10.92
C ALA A 24 -9.14 -7.95 -10.66
N ARG A 25 -9.26 -6.61 -10.69
CA ARG A 25 -10.51 -5.85 -10.48
C ARG A 25 -11.18 -6.14 -9.13
N ARG A 26 -10.41 -6.48 -8.11
CA ARG A 26 -10.92 -6.65 -6.75
C ARG A 26 -11.17 -5.30 -6.10
N ASN A 27 -12.26 -5.19 -5.35
CA ASN A 27 -12.56 -4.03 -4.53
C ASN A 27 -11.67 -4.09 -3.27
N ILE A 28 -10.65 -3.25 -3.21
CA ILE A 28 -9.66 -3.28 -2.13
C ILE A 28 -9.65 -2.00 -1.30
N ALA A 29 -9.50 -2.15 0.01
CA ALA A 29 -9.23 -1.05 0.92
C ALA A 29 -7.78 -1.11 1.38
N ILE A 30 -7.00 -0.07 1.14
CA ILE A 30 -5.65 0.09 1.69
C ILE A 30 -5.73 1.05 2.87
N ILE A 31 -5.40 0.57 4.07
CA ILE A 31 -5.46 1.35 5.31
C ILE A 31 -4.03 1.60 5.79
N ASP A 32 -3.58 2.85 5.80
CA ASP A 32 -2.21 3.21 6.15
C ASP A 32 -2.13 4.29 7.23
N ALA A 33 -1.28 4.05 8.23
CA ALA A 33 -1.05 4.98 9.35
C ALA A 33 0.09 5.98 9.09
N GLY A 34 0.80 5.88 7.97
CA GLY A 34 1.97 6.71 7.65
C GLY A 34 3.22 6.44 8.49
N GLN A 35 3.17 5.52 9.45
CA GLN A 35 4.28 5.22 10.39
C GLN A 35 5.21 4.13 9.84
N ARG A 36 5.90 4.43 8.74
CA ARG A 36 6.81 3.48 8.06
C ARG A 36 8.06 3.19 8.88
N ARG A 37 8.56 1.96 8.83
CA ARG A 37 9.79 1.56 9.54
C ARG A 37 11.04 2.27 9.00
N ASN A 38 11.14 2.45 7.69
CA ASN A 38 12.28 3.05 7.03
C ASN A 38 12.18 4.58 6.88
N ARG A 39 11.28 5.25 7.60
CA ARG A 39 11.06 6.71 7.49
C ARG A 39 12.29 7.58 7.83
N PHE A 40 13.32 6.99 8.45
CA PHE A 40 14.58 7.65 8.78
C PHE A 40 15.67 7.42 7.73
N ALA A 41 15.47 6.47 6.81
CA ALA A 41 16.38 6.26 5.70
C ALA A 41 15.94 7.17 4.55
N GLU A 42 16.85 8.00 4.06
CA GLU A 42 16.58 8.86 2.91
C GLU A 42 16.36 8.02 1.65
N ASN A 43 17.25 7.04 1.41
CA ASN A 43 17.27 6.24 0.19
C ASN A 43 17.06 4.74 0.47
N SER A 44 16.48 4.06 -0.51
CA SER A 44 16.34 2.60 -0.55
C SER A 44 17.48 1.99 -1.35
N HIS A 45 18.01 0.85 -0.90
CA HIS A 45 19.05 0.09 -1.60
C HIS A 45 18.69 -1.39 -1.71
N GLY A 46 19.30 -2.09 -2.66
CA GLY A 46 19.06 -3.51 -2.91
C GLY A 46 17.68 -3.80 -3.51
N PHE A 47 16.98 -2.79 -4.03
CA PHE A 47 15.69 -2.95 -4.68
C PHE A 47 15.84 -2.80 -6.19
N LEU A 48 15.47 -3.84 -6.93
CA LEU A 48 15.67 -3.91 -8.38
C LEU A 48 15.04 -2.69 -9.07
N THR A 49 15.81 -2.04 -9.94
CA THR A 49 15.46 -0.80 -10.67
C THR A 49 15.36 0.49 -9.83
N GLN A 50 15.53 0.42 -8.50
CA GLN A 50 15.28 1.51 -7.56
C GLN A 50 16.43 1.69 -6.56
N ASP A 51 17.63 1.22 -6.87
CA ASP A 51 18.78 1.34 -5.99
C ASP A 51 19.22 2.80 -5.87
N GLY A 52 19.31 3.31 -4.64
CA GLY A 52 19.60 4.71 -4.35
C GLY A 52 18.39 5.65 -4.44
N THR A 53 17.22 5.18 -4.84
CA THR A 53 16.02 6.02 -4.96
C THR A 53 15.45 6.39 -3.59
N GLN A 54 14.90 7.59 -3.46
CA GLN A 54 14.29 8.05 -2.20
C GLN A 54 13.12 7.13 -1.82
N ALA A 55 13.08 6.72 -0.55
CA ALA A 55 12.06 5.77 -0.07
C ALA A 55 10.61 6.28 -0.26
N SER A 56 10.39 7.59 -0.08
CA SER A 56 9.12 8.26 -0.34
C SER A 56 8.73 8.21 -1.81
N GLU A 57 9.67 8.45 -2.72
CA GLU A 57 9.42 8.50 -4.16
C GLU A 57 8.92 7.17 -4.70
N ILE A 58 9.57 6.05 -4.32
CA ILE A 58 9.13 4.70 -4.72
C ILE A 58 7.67 4.47 -4.32
N ILE A 59 7.30 4.92 -3.12
CA ILE A 59 5.95 4.72 -2.58
C ILE A 59 4.94 5.65 -3.25
N GLU A 60 5.30 6.91 -3.53
CA GLU A 60 4.44 7.83 -4.27
C GLU A 60 4.15 7.33 -5.68
N ILE A 61 5.17 6.81 -6.38
CA ILE A 61 5.00 6.21 -7.71
C ILE A 61 4.04 5.01 -7.63
N ALA A 62 4.28 4.08 -6.72
CA ALA A 62 3.42 2.90 -6.55
C ALA A 62 1.98 3.27 -6.14
N LYS A 63 1.81 4.30 -5.29
CA LYS A 63 0.50 4.83 -4.92
C LYS A 63 -0.23 5.42 -6.12
N LYS A 64 0.42 6.29 -6.91
CA LYS A 64 -0.17 6.87 -8.14
C LYS A 64 -0.58 5.79 -9.15
N GLN A 65 0.24 4.74 -9.30
CA GLN A 65 -0.10 3.60 -10.16
C GLN A 65 -1.35 2.86 -9.69
N LEU A 66 -1.52 2.70 -8.37
CA LEU A 66 -2.71 2.06 -7.78
C LEU A 66 -3.95 2.95 -7.86
N GLU A 67 -3.81 4.26 -7.68
CA GLU A 67 -4.92 5.23 -7.79
C GLU A 67 -5.52 5.29 -9.20
N ALA A 68 -4.82 4.81 -10.23
CA ALA A 68 -5.36 4.64 -11.57
C ALA A 68 -6.47 3.57 -11.67
N TYR A 69 -6.62 2.70 -10.66
CA TYR A 69 -7.65 1.66 -10.62
C TYR A 69 -8.81 2.11 -9.72
N SER A 70 -10.01 2.24 -10.28
CA SER A 70 -11.21 2.72 -9.56
C SER A 70 -11.68 1.81 -8.42
N THR A 71 -11.21 0.55 -8.39
CA THR A 71 -11.53 -0.42 -7.33
C THR A 71 -10.59 -0.33 -6.12
N VAL A 72 -9.63 0.59 -6.14
CA VAL A 72 -8.68 0.83 -5.06
C VAL A 72 -9.13 2.01 -4.23
N HIS A 73 -9.34 1.77 -2.93
CA HIS A 73 -9.78 2.78 -1.99
C HIS A 73 -8.73 2.98 -0.90
N TRP A 74 -8.27 4.23 -0.74
CA TRP A 74 -7.27 4.59 0.25
C TRP A 74 -7.92 5.15 1.52
N GLN A 75 -7.46 4.69 2.67
CA GLN A 75 -7.88 5.21 3.97
C GLN A 75 -6.65 5.52 4.83
N ASN A 76 -6.54 6.77 5.25
CA ASN A 76 -5.52 7.18 6.22
C ASN A 76 -6.01 6.82 7.62
N GLY A 77 -5.25 5.99 8.34
CA GLY A 77 -5.59 5.57 9.70
C GLY A 77 -4.87 4.31 10.14
N GLY A 78 -4.81 4.10 11.45
CA GLY A 78 -4.34 2.85 12.05
C GLY A 78 -5.50 1.90 12.35
N VAL A 79 -5.32 0.62 12.04
CA VAL A 79 -6.27 -0.43 12.45
C VAL A 79 -5.94 -0.86 13.88
N LYS A 80 -6.90 -0.68 14.81
CA LYS A 80 -6.74 -1.07 16.22
C LYS A 80 -7.21 -2.49 16.52
N LYS A 81 -8.17 -3.00 15.74
CA LYS A 81 -8.78 -4.31 15.95
C LYS A 81 -9.31 -4.86 14.64
N ASN A 82 -9.11 -6.15 14.41
CA ASN A 82 -9.84 -6.94 13.44
C ASN A 82 -10.72 -7.95 14.19
N ARG A 83 -11.86 -8.31 13.60
CA ARG A 83 -12.73 -9.37 14.12
C ARG A 83 -13.24 -10.18 12.95
N LYS A 84 -13.36 -11.48 13.14
CA LYS A 84 -14.10 -12.36 12.24
C LYS A 84 -15.54 -12.40 12.71
N ASN A 85 -16.47 -12.01 11.86
CA ASN A 85 -17.88 -12.23 12.13
C ASN A 85 -18.17 -13.71 11.82
N ARG A 86 -18.51 -14.47 12.85
CA ARG A 86 -19.10 -15.80 12.77
C ARG A 86 -20.48 -15.72 13.38
#